data_AF-A0A7S3PDA2-F1
#
_entry.id   AF-A0A7S3PDA2-F1
#
_cell.length_a   1.000
_cell.length_b   1.000
_cell.length_c   1.000
_cell.angle_alpha   90.00
_cell.angle_beta   90.00
_cell.angle_gamma   90.00
#
_symmetry.space_group_name_H-M   'P 1'
#
loop_
_entity.id
_entity.type
_entity.pdbx_description
1 polymer ?
#
loop_
_entity_poly.entity_id
_entity_poly.type
_entity_poly.pdbx_seq_one_letter_code
_entity_poly.pdbx_strand_id
1 'polypeptide(L)'
;MRWLRTQIGRHRRRAGMPHLVFDDDGWERLPPKQMAQSLIQLVWAREKVLKANVNPTFTKYVGSAFVKNRLTSMTTGSVPMLNQGLSLIVRARAGAIWWAFKLALTRKIHARYRTACPCCGASEPENLDHVMLRCAKWNDLRVIMLEGWMTDSLTRCLDGVENPTDTIKTILLLGGEHNGRSIRRWPFHWRLEPNAGENPPPGAPECGCLRVAAYLATVIPARAAIIRALRTPVGAAGRADVTNSSESQSSDE
;
A
#
# COMPACT_ATOMS: atom_id res chain seq x y z
N MET A 1 10.76 23.58 -25.20
CA MET A 1 11.79 24.04 -24.23
C MET A 1 11.27 25.05 -23.20
N ARG A 2 10.62 26.16 -23.60
CA ARG A 2 10.10 27.20 -22.67
C ARG A 2 9.19 26.66 -21.55
N TRP A 3 8.26 25.76 -21.90
CA TRP A 3 7.37 25.10 -20.92
C TRP A 3 8.14 24.29 -19.86
N LEU A 4 9.16 23.54 -20.27
CA LEU A 4 10.01 22.75 -19.36
C LEU A 4 10.77 23.65 -18.37
N ARG A 5 11.38 24.77 -18.84
CA ARG A 5 12.02 25.75 -17.94
C ARG A 5 11.06 26.29 -16.89
N THR A 6 9.83 26.62 -17.30
CA THR A 6 8.80 27.11 -16.38
C THR A 6 8.38 26.06 -15.36
N GLN A 7 8.22 24.80 -15.75
CA GLN A 7 7.86 23.72 -14.82
C GLN A 7 9.00 23.35 -13.88
N ILE A 8 10.23 23.24 -14.37
CA ILE A 8 11.43 22.96 -13.55
C ILE A 8 11.61 24.03 -12.47
N GLY A 9 11.53 25.32 -12.84
CA GLY A 9 11.62 26.43 -11.89
C GLY A 9 10.49 26.42 -10.85
N ARG A 10 9.26 26.06 -11.23
CA ARG A 10 8.14 25.88 -10.28
C ARG A 10 8.38 24.70 -9.33
N HIS A 11 8.95 23.61 -9.82
CA HIS A 11 9.25 22.43 -9.01
C HIS A 11 10.38 22.70 -8.00
N ARG A 12 11.46 23.41 -8.39
CA ARG A 12 12.55 23.85 -7.49
C ARG A 12 12.03 24.70 -6.33
N ARG A 13 11.27 25.76 -6.64
CA ARG A 13 10.72 26.67 -5.62
C ARG A 13 9.86 25.95 -4.60
N ARG A 14 9.03 24.99 -5.04
CA ARG A 14 8.16 24.20 -4.16
C ARG A 14 8.89 23.13 -3.35
N ALA A 15 10.06 22.67 -3.80
CA ALA A 15 10.86 21.70 -3.07
C ALA A 15 11.78 22.36 -2.02
N GLY A 16 11.97 23.69 -2.06
CA GLY A 16 12.88 24.37 -1.13
C GLY A 16 14.33 23.88 -1.26
N MET A 17 14.73 23.35 -2.42
CA MET A 17 16.05 22.75 -2.64
C MET A 17 16.90 23.64 -3.56
N PRO A 18 17.87 24.39 -3.02
CA PRO A 18 18.75 25.23 -3.82
C PRO A 18 19.78 24.42 -4.64
N HIS A 19 20.20 23.25 -4.16
CA HIS A 19 21.43 22.57 -4.60
C HIS A 19 21.28 21.33 -5.49
N LEU A 20 20.08 20.98 -5.96
CA LEU A 20 19.91 19.86 -6.90
C LEU A 20 20.31 20.25 -8.33
N VAL A 21 21.63 20.20 -8.58
CA VAL A 21 22.39 19.84 -9.80
C VAL A 21 22.07 20.56 -11.12
N PHE A 22 21.30 21.65 -11.08
CA PHE A 22 21.18 22.53 -12.23
C PHE A 22 21.43 23.97 -11.78
N ASP A 23 22.69 24.38 -11.88
CA ASP A 23 22.96 25.79 -12.16
C ASP A 23 22.12 26.17 -13.38
N ASP A 24 21.49 27.35 -13.33
CA ASP A 24 20.25 27.68 -14.02
C ASP A 24 20.24 27.49 -15.56
N ASP A 25 21.37 27.15 -16.18
CA ASP A 25 21.50 26.85 -17.60
C ASP A 25 22.44 25.65 -17.85
N GLY A 26 21.90 24.54 -18.39
CA GLY A 26 22.75 23.39 -18.79
C GLY A 26 22.02 22.06 -18.98
N TRP A 27 20.85 21.88 -18.37
CA TRP A 27 20.07 20.65 -18.50
C TRP A 27 19.68 20.33 -19.96
N GLU A 28 19.47 21.35 -20.79
CA GLU A 28 19.16 21.23 -22.23
C GLU A 28 20.29 20.58 -23.04
N ARG A 29 21.53 20.61 -22.50
CA ARG A 29 22.71 20.00 -23.11
C ARG A 29 22.96 18.58 -22.60
N LEU A 30 22.21 18.12 -21.59
CA LEU A 30 22.35 16.76 -21.10
C LEU A 30 21.79 15.75 -22.12
N PRO A 31 22.44 14.58 -22.25
CA PRO A 31 21.86 13.47 -22.98
C PRO A 31 20.45 13.13 -22.44
N PRO A 32 19.49 12.73 -23.30
CA PRO A 32 18.09 12.50 -22.91
C PRO A 32 17.92 11.59 -21.68
N LYS A 33 18.77 10.57 -21.53
CA LYS A 33 18.74 9.63 -20.40
C LYS A 33 19.13 10.29 -19.07
N GLN A 34 20.15 11.15 -19.09
CA GLN A 34 20.60 11.88 -17.90
C GLN A 34 19.59 12.97 -17.53
N MET A 35 19.07 13.69 -18.51
CA MET A 35 17.98 14.66 -18.32
C MET A 35 16.74 14.00 -17.69
N ALA A 36 16.32 12.83 -18.18
CA ALA A 36 15.20 12.09 -17.63
C ALA A 36 15.46 11.67 -16.17
N GLN A 37 16.66 11.17 -15.85
CA GLN A 37 17.03 10.80 -14.48
C GLN A 37 16.97 11.98 -13.51
N SER A 38 17.53 13.13 -13.90
CA SER A 38 17.54 14.31 -13.05
C SER A 38 16.15 14.93 -12.89
N LEU A 39 15.31 14.91 -13.93
CA LEU A 39 13.90 15.30 -13.83
C LEU A 39 13.13 14.39 -12.87
N ILE A 40 13.34 13.07 -12.97
CA ILE A 40 12.76 12.09 -12.05
C ILE A 40 13.19 12.42 -10.61
N GLN A 41 14.48 12.68 -10.37
CA GLN A 41 14.99 13.05 -9.05
C GLN A 41 14.37 14.34 -8.52
N LEU A 42 14.25 15.39 -9.34
CA LEU A 42 13.63 16.66 -8.95
C LEU A 42 12.14 16.49 -8.59
N VAL A 43 11.40 15.73 -9.40
CA VAL A 43 9.98 15.43 -9.13
C VAL A 43 9.87 14.64 -7.83
N TRP A 44 10.68 13.61 -7.62
CA TRP A 44 10.67 12.84 -6.37
C TRP A 44 11.08 13.67 -5.16
N ALA A 45 12.05 14.57 -5.28
CA ALA A 45 12.47 15.47 -4.22
C ALA A 45 11.34 16.43 -3.84
N ARG A 46 10.66 17.02 -4.83
CA ARG A 46 9.46 17.83 -4.60
C ARG A 46 8.35 17.01 -3.94
N GLU A 47 8.03 15.84 -4.47
CA GLU A 47 6.95 15.00 -3.93
C GLU A 47 7.27 14.54 -2.51
N LYS A 48 8.54 14.25 -2.19
CA LYS A 48 9.03 14.06 -0.81
C LYS A 48 8.73 15.27 0.06
N VAL A 49 9.10 16.47 -0.35
CA VAL A 49 8.86 17.68 0.46
C VAL A 49 7.36 17.95 0.65
N LEU A 50 6.57 17.83 -0.42
CA LEU A 50 5.13 18.10 -0.36
C LEU A 50 4.34 17.04 0.39
N LYS A 51 4.79 15.78 0.43
CA LYS A 51 4.02 14.65 0.96
C LYS A 51 4.61 14.02 2.22
N ALA A 52 5.88 14.25 2.55
CA ALA A 52 6.50 13.66 3.75
C ALA A 52 5.81 14.09 5.05
N ASN A 53 5.36 15.34 5.12
CA ASN A 53 4.66 15.87 6.31
C ASN A 53 3.14 15.65 6.28
N VAL A 54 2.57 15.27 5.13
CA VAL A 54 1.12 15.26 4.90
C VAL A 54 0.57 13.85 4.72
N ASN A 55 1.38 12.90 4.26
CA ASN A 55 0.92 11.56 3.92
C ASN A 55 1.91 10.47 4.36
N PRO A 56 1.68 9.81 5.51
CA PRO A 56 2.54 8.74 6.02
C PRO A 56 2.64 7.55 5.04
N THR A 57 1.65 7.37 4.15
CA THR A 57 1.69 6.31 3.14
C THR A 57 2.72 6.60 2.04
N PHE A 58 2.92 7.88 1.70
CA PHE A 58 3.93 8.26 0.72
C PHE A 58 5.34 8.03 1.27
N THR A 59 5.58 8.43 2.52
CA THR A 59 6.85 8.16 3.22
C THR A 59 7.13 6.67 3.32
N LYS A 60 6.11 5.86 3.66
CA LYS A 60 6.19 4.39 3.64
C LYS A 60 6.60 3.88 2.26
N TYR A 61 5.93 4.29 1.18
CA TYR A 61 6.23 3.82 -0.18
C TYR A 61 7.68 4.13 -0.60
N VAL A 62 8.13 5.36 -0.40
CA VAL A 62 9.46 5.80 -0.83
C VAL A 62 10.57 5.18 0.02
N GLY A 63 10.37 5.13 1.34
CA GLY A 63 11.33 4.51 2.27
C GLY A 63 11.47 3.00 2.10
N SER A 64 10.44 2.34 1.57
CA SER A 64 10.40 0.88 1.39
C SER A 64 11.14 0.37 0.14
N ALA A 65 11.75 1.24 -0.66
CA ALA A 65 12.49 0.87 -1.88
C ALA A 65 11.78 -0.13 -2.83
N PHE A 66 10.43 -0.10 -2.93
CA PHE A 66 9.65 -1.04 -3.75
C PHE A 66 10.06 -1.06 -5.24
N VAL A 67 10.72 -0.01 -5.70
CA VAL A 67 11.28 0.11 -7.06
C VAL A 67 12.34 -0.95 -7.36
N LYS A 68 13.01 -1.51 -6.34
CA LYS A 68 13.98 -2.61 -6.49
C LYS A 68 13.30 -3.93 -6.87
N ASN A 69 12.05 -4.14 -6.45
CA ASN A 69 11.25 -5.33 -6.74
C ASN A 69 10.07 -4.98 -7.66
N ARG A 70 10.37 -4.67 -8.92
CA ARG A 70 9.36 -4.29 -9.93
C ARG A 70 8.47 -5.48 -10.27
N LEU A 71 7.17 -5.32 -10.03
CA LEU A 71 6.17 -6.32 -10.40
C LEU A 71 5.77 -6.21 -11.88
N THR A 72 5.95 -5.03 -12.48
CA THR A 72 5.56 -4.74 -13.87
C THR A 72 6.55 -5.24 -14.91
N SER A 73 7.78 -5.60 -14.50
CA SER A 73 8.79 -6.19 -15.39
C SER A 73 8.85 -7.71 -15.28
N MET A 74 7.90 -8.34 -14.58
CA MET A 74 7.83 -9.79 -14.51
C MET A 74 7.43 -10.36 -15.87
N THR A 75 8.42 -10.84 -16.63
CA THR A 75 8.28 -11.66 -17.85
C THR A 75 7.83 -13.08 -17.51
N THR A 76 6.95 -13.23 -16.54
CA THR A 76 6.31 -14.50 -16.21
C THR A 76 5.14 -14.71 -17.15
N GLY A 77 5.10 -15.85 -17.82
CA GLY A 77 3.94 -16.31 -18.58
C GLY A 77 2.68 -16.05 -17.78
N SER A 78 1.75 -15.28 -18.36
CA SER A 78 0.62 -14.72 -17.65
C SER A 78 -0.28 -15.84 -17.14
N VAL A 79 -0.24 -16.14 -15.85
CA VAL A 79 -1.36 -16.80 -15.19
C VAL A 79 -2.38 -15.70 -14.91
N PRO A 80 -3.48 -15.58 -15.67
CA PRO A 80 -4.36 -14.41 -15.59
C PRO A 80 -4.94 -14.21 -14.18
N MET A 81 -5.17 -15.31 -13.46
CA MET A 81 -5.64 -15.29 -12.08
C MET A 81 -4.67 -14.61 -11.10
N LEU A 82 -3.35 -14.66 -11.36
CA LEU A 82 -2.34 -14.04 -10.51
C LEU A 82 -2.13 -12.55 -10.83
N ASN A 83 -2.48 -12.08 -12.03
CA ASN A 83 -2.38 -10.67 -12.42
C ASN A 83 -3.24 -9.76 -11.53
N GLN A 84 -4.42 -10.23 -11.13
CA GLN A 84 -5.28 -9.49 -10.19
C GLN A 84 -4.58 -9.30 -8.84
N GLY A 85 -4.01 -10.37 -8.28
CA GLY A 85 -3.27 -10.31 -7.02
C GLY A 85 -2.03 -9.41 -7.09
N LEU A 86 -1.27 -9.50 -8.19
CA LEU A 86 -0.12 -8.62 -8.42
C LEU A 86 -0.52 -7.14 -8.52
N SER A 87 -1.62 -6.83 -9.21
CA SER A 87 -2.17 -5.47 -9.24
C SER A 87 -2.58 -4.99 -7.84
N LEU A 88 -3.13 -5.87 -7.00
CA LEU A 88 -3.47 -5.55 -5.62
C LEU A 88 -2.23 -5.27 -4.77
N ILE A 89 -1.10 -5.96 -4.98
CA ILE A 89 0.17 -5.62 -4.32
C ILE A 89 0.61 -4.21 -4.74
N VAL A 90 0.56 -3.87 -6.03
CA VAL A 90 0.92 -2.51 -6.50
C VAL A 90 0.02 -1.46 -5.84
N ARG A 91 -1.29 -1.70 -5.77
CA ARG A 91 -2.24 -0.79 -5.09
C ARG A 91 -1.97 -0.70 -3.59
N ALA A 92 -1.63 -1.80 -2.93
CA ALA A 92 -1.30 -1.86 -1.52
C ALA A 92 -0.03 -1.04 -1.22
N ARG A 93 1.03 -1.25 -2.01
CA ARG A 93 2.28 -0.46 -1.95
C ARG A 93 1.99 1.05 -2.08
N ALA A 94 1.18 1.42 -3.07
CA ALA A 94 0.84 2.82 -3.34
C ALA A 94 -0.17 3.43 -2.35
N GLY A 95 -0.73 2.65 -1.41
CA GLY A 95 -1.79 3.13 -0.51
C GLY A 95 -3.13 3.41 -1.21
N ALA A 96 -3.31 2.85 -2.40
CA ALA A 96 -4.48 3.07 -3.26
C ALA A 96 -5.69 2.20 -2.87
N ILE A 97 -5.55 1.32 -1.89
CA ILE A 97 -6.68 0.58 -1.33
C ILE A 97 -7.46 1.49 -0.38
N TRP A 98 -8.77 1.58 -0.60
CA TRP A 98 -9.69 2.31 0.25
C TRP A 98 -10.13 1.45 1.44
N TRP A 99 -9.42 1.64 2.56
CA TRP A 99 -9.73 1.04 3.84
C TRP A 99 -10.98 1.65 4.49
N ALA A 100 -11.59 0.94 5.43
CA ALA A 100 -12.83 1.37 6.09
C ALA A 100 -12.70 2.74 6.75
N PHE A 101 -11.55 3.01 7.39
CA PHE A 101 -11.22 4.31 7.94
C PHE A 101 -11.42 5.46 6.94
N LYS A 102 -10.85 5.33 5.72
CA LYS A 102 -10.99 6.37 4.67
C LYS A 102 -12.43 6.51 4.22
N LEU A 103 -13.16 5.40 4.08
CA LEU A 103 -14.58 5.43 3.71
C LEU A 103 -15.43 6.13 4.79
N ALA A 104 -15.16 5.88 6.06
CA ALA A 104 -15.83 6.50 7.20
C ALA A 104 -15.47 7.99 7.35
N LEU A 105 -14.25 8.41 6.99
CA LEU A 105 -13.90 9.82 6.87
C LEU A 105 -14.72 10.51 5.77
N THR A 106 -14.88 9.85 4.62
CA THR A 106 -15.70 10.36 3.50
C THR A 106 -17.22 10.16 3.66
N ARG A 107 -17.68 9.74 4.85
CA ARG A 107 -19.10 9.50 5.18
C ARG A 107 -19.80 8.49 4.25
N LYS A 108 -19.04 7.55 3.65
CA LYS A 108 -19.57 6.47 2.79
C LYS A 108 -20.03 5.24 3.59
N ILE A 109 -19.56 5.12 4.83
CA ILE A 109 -19.98 4.12 5.82
C ILE A 109 -20.02 4.80 7.20
N HIS A 110 -20.58 4.12 8.20
CA HIS A 110 -20.75 4.65 9.55
C HIS A 110 -19.42 5.10 10.20
N ALA A 111 -19.46 6.20 10.98
CA ALA A 111 -18.28 6.82 11.59
C ALA A 111 -17.53 5.90 12.57
N ARG A 112 -18.21 4.91 13.17
CA ARG A 112 -17.59 3.89 14.05
C ARG A 112 -16.39 3.18 13.42
N TYR A 113 -16.39 3.03 12.09
CA TYR A 113 -15.30 2.35 11.38
C TYR A 113 -14.03 3.22 11.22
N ARG A 114 -13.99 4.40 11.84
CA ARG A 114 -12.77 5.16 12.05
C ARG A 114 -11.88 4.55 13.14
N THR A 115 -12.45 3.79 14.06
CA THR A 115 -11.75 3.19 15.20
C THR A 115 -12.00 1.69 15.33
N ALA A 116 -12.82 1.11 14.45
CA ALA A 116 -13.13 -0.32 14.47
C ALA A 116 -13.04 -0.95 13.07
N CYS A 117 -12.71 -2.24 13.04
CA CYS A 117 -12.65 -3.01 11.81
C CYS A 117 -14.03 -3.55 11.43
N PRO A 118 -14.57 -3.26 10.23
CA PRO A 118 -15.85 -3.82 9.79
C PRO A 118 -15.81 -5.32 9.51
N CYS A 119 -14.62 -5.90 9.34
CA CYS A 119 -14.45 -7.30 8.98
C CYS A 119 -14.44 -8.21 10.21
N CYS A 120 -13.73 -7.82 11.27
CA CYS A 120 -13.58 -8.64 12.48
C CYS A 120 -14.14 -8.00 13.76
N GLY A 121 -14.60 -6.75 13.73
CA GLY A 121 -15.15 -6.06 14.90
C GLY A 121 -14.11 -5.57 15.92
N ALA A 122 -12.81 -5.79 15.68
CA ALA A 122 -11.75 -5.34 16.59
C ALA A 122 -11.77 -3.80 16.77
N SER A 123 -11.46 -3.34 17.98
CA SER A 123 -11.35 -1.92 18.37
C SER A 123 -10.08 -1.24 17.84
N GLU A 124 -9.80 -1.43 16.56
CA GLU A 124 -8.77 -0.71 15.83
C GLU A 124 -9.23 -0.43 14.38
N PRO A 125 -8.77 0.66 13.74
CA PRO A 125 -9.11 0.93 12.35
C PRO A 125 -8.55 -0.14 11.42
N GLU A 126 -9.39 -0.59 10.50
CA GLU A 126 -8.92 -1.44 9.41
C GLU A 126 -7.90 -0.68 8.55
N ASN A 127 -6.74 -1.29 8.37
CA ASN A 127 -5.69 -0.86 7.46
C ASN A 127 -4.95 -2.09 6.90
N LEU A 128 -3.95 -1.85 6.05
CA LEU A 128 -3.20 -2.92 5.41
C LEU A 128 -2.47 -3.81 6.42
N ASP A 129 -1.83 -3.22 7.43
CA ASP A 129 -1.06 -3.95 8.43
C ASP A 129 -2.00 -4.87 9.24
N HIS A 130 -3.17 -4.36 9.66
CA HIS A 130 -4.22 -5.15 10.30
C HIS A 130 -4.69 -6.31 9.41
N VAL A 131 -5.04 -6.06 8.15
CA VAL A 131 -5.54 -7.11 7.23
C VAL A 131 -4.48 -8.16 6.93
N MET A 132 -3.21 -7.78 6.81
CA MET A 132 -2.11 -8.69 6.50
C MET A 132 -1.66 -9.54 7.69
N LEU A 133 -1.77 -9.03 8.93
CA LEU A 133 -1.10 -9.63 10.09
C LEU A 133 -2.04 -10.04 11.22
N ARG A 134 -3.15 -9.33 11.45
CA ARG A 134 -3.90 -9.43 12.73
C ARG A 134 -5.40 -9.62 12.58
N CYS A 135 -5.99 -9.33 11.43
CA CYS A 135 -7.43 -9.38 11.25
C CYS A 135 -7.94 -10.81 11.45
N ALA A 136 -8.76 -11.01 12.50
CA ALA A 136 -9.29 -12.32 12.86
C ALA A 136 -10.19 -12.92 11.77
N LYS A 137 -10.91 -12.06 11.02
CA LYS A 137 -11.75 -12.49 9.88
C LYS A 137 -10.96 -13.21 8.78
N TRP A 138 -9.68 -12.88 8.65
CA TRP A 138 -8.80 -13.42 7.62
C TRP A 138 -7.76 -14.39 8.18
N ASN A 139 -7.90 -14.83 9.44
CA ASN A 139 -6.90 -15.67 10.10
C ASN A 139 -6.70 -16.99 9.37
N ASP A 140 -7.76 -17.74 9.10
CA ASP A 140 -7.65 -19.06 8.49
C ASP A 140 -7.02 -18.99 7.10
N LEU A 141 -7.42 -17.99 6.29
CA LEU A 141 -6.79 -17.75 4.98
C LEU A 141 -5.32 -17.35 5.10
N ARG A 142 -4.96 -16.54 6.10
CA ARG A 142 -3.57 -16.14 6.34
C ARG A 142 -2.72 -17.32 6.78
N VAL A 143 -3.24 -18.19 7.64
CA VAL A 143 -2.61 -19.45 8.07
C VAL A 143 -2.33 -20.33 6.84
N ILE A 144 -3.36 -20.61 6.06
CA ILE A 144 -3.28 -21.50 4.89
C ILE A 144 -2.32 -20.94 3.82
N MET A 145 -2.41 -19.65 3.51
CA MET A 145 -1.73 -19.08 2.34
C MET A 145 -0.35 -18.51 2.68
N LEU A 146 -0.19 -17.94 3.88
CA LEU A 146 0.97 -17.14 4.23
C LEU A 146 1.82 -17.74 5.36
N GLU A 147 1.24 -18.27 6.44
CA GLU A 147 1.95 -18.49 7.72
C GLU A 147 3.25 -19.29 7.60
N GLY A 148 3.23 -20.49 7.00
CA GLY A 148 4.44 -21.31 6.90
C GLY A 148 5.61 -20.60 6.20
N TRP A 149 5.32 -19.85 5.13
CA TRP A 149 6.35 -19.09 4.41
C TRP A 149 6.65 -17.74 5.07
N MET A 150 5.65 -17.08 5.64
CA MET A 150 5.74 -15.76 6.28
C MET A 150 6.57 -15.83 7.56
N THR A 151 6.32 -16.83 8.41
CA THR A 151 7.05 -17.04 9.66
C THR A 151 8.52 -17.28 9.36
N ASP A 152 8.85 -18.20 8.45
CA ASP A 152 10.22 -18.48 8.04
C ASP A 152 10.92 -17.26 7.42
N SER A 153 10.24 -16.60 6.48
CA SER A 153 10.82 -15.49 5.72
C SER A 153 11.03 -14.25 6.58
N LEU A 154 10.06 -13.90 7.41
CA LEU A 154 10.16 -12.75 8.31
C LEU A 154 11.17 -13.03 9.42
N THR A 155 11.17 -14.23 10.03
CA THR A 155 12.14 -14.59 11.07
C THR A 155 13.56 -14.44 10.56
N ARG A 156 13.88 -15.02 9.40
CA ARG A 156 15.23 -14.89 8.80
C ARG A 156 15.55 -13.45 8.41
N CYS A 157 14.59 -12.69 7.91
CA CYS A 157 14.82 -11.31 7.46
C CYS A 157 15.01 -10.34 8.64
N LEU A 158 14.31 -10.58 9.75
CA LEU A 158 14.28 -9.73 10.94
C LEU A 158 15.16 -10.26 12.07
N ASP A 159 16.04 -11.21 11.79
CA ASP A 159 17.01 -11.71 12.77
C ASP A 159 17.88 -10.56 13.33
N GLY A 160 17.94 -10.50 14.65
CA GLY A 160 18.58 -9.41 15.41
C GLY A 160 17.84 -8.07 15.42
N VAL A 161 16.58 -8.00 14.95
CA VAL A 161 15.74 -6.79 15.07
C VAL A 161 14.83 -6.93 16.28
N GLU A 162 15.02 -6.07 17.29
CA GLU A 162 14.15 -6.04 18.46
C GLU A 162 12.75 -5.50 18.10
N ASN A 163 11.71 -6.21 18.53
CA ASN A 163 10.30 -5.80 18.44
C ASN A 163 9.90 -5.16 17.09
N PRO A 164 10.04 -5.89 15.97
CA PRO A 164 9.74 -5.34 14.65
C PRO A 164 8.26 -4.96 14.54
N THR A 165 8.01 -3.70 14.18
CA THR A 165 6.65 -3.19 14.00
C THR A 165 5.92 -3.90 12.87
N ASP A 166 4.59 -3.94 12.96
CA ASP A 166 3.73 -4.49 11.91
C ASP A 166 3.89 -3.77 10.57
N THR A 167 4.21 -2.48 10.59
CA THR A 167 4.52 -1.73 9.39
C THR A 167 5.76 -2.28 8.69
N ILE A 168 6.84 -2.61 9.43
CA ILE A 168 8.05 -3.21 8.87
C ILE A 168 7.73 -4.57 8.27
N LYS A 169 7.02 -5.44 9.01
CA LYS A 169 6.61 -6.76 8.52
C LYS A 169 5.79 -6.64 7.23
N THR A 170 4.85 -5.71 7.18
CA THR A 170 4.01 -5.45 6.00
C THR A 170 4.83 -4.91 4.82
N ILE A 171 5.82 -4.06 5.05
CA ILE A 171 6.73 -3.59 4.00
C ILE A 171 7.47 -4.77 3.37
N LEU A 172 8.06 -5.63 4.20
CA LEU A 172 8.78 -6.83 3.75
C LEU A 172 7.85 -7.79 3.00
N LEU A 173 6.65 -8.03 3.52
CA LEU A 173 5.58 -8.82 2.89
C LEU A 173 4.98 -8.20 1.64
N LEU A 174 5.36 -6.99 1.27
CA LEU A 174 5.01 -6.43 -0.03
C LEU A 174 6.22 -6.37 -0.95
N GLY A 175 7.36 -6.97 -0.58
CA GLY A 175 8.60 -6.93 -1.35
C GLY A 175 9.33 -5.62 -1.26
N GLY A 176 9.14 -4.88 -0.18
CA GLY A 176 9.93 -3.71 0.13
C GLY A 176 11.22 -4.09 0.84
N GLU A 177 11.98 -3.07 1.17
CA GLU A 177 13.21 -3.13 1.93
C GLU A 177 13.07 -2.24 3.16
N HIS A 178 13.61 -2.69 4.28
CA HIS A 178 13.73 -1.89 5.50
C HIS A 178 15.14 -2.05 6.05
N ASN A 179 15.89 -0.94 6.20
CA ASN A 179 17.28 -0.93 6.66
C ASN A 179 18.18 -1.94 5.91
N GLY A 180 18.07 -1.97 4.57
CA GLY A 180 18.84 -2.90 3.72
C GLY A 180 18.33 -4.35 3.73
N ARG A 181 17.34 -4.68 4.56
CA ARG A 181 16.78 -6.03 4.69
C ARG A 181 15.59 -6.19 3.77
N SER A 182 15.55 -7.31 3.04
CA SER A 182 14.43 -7.71 2.19
C SER A 182 14.27 -9.23 2.23
N ILE A 183 13.05 -9.72 2.00
CA ILE A 183 12.79 -11.16 1.97
C ILE A 183 13.48 -11.77 0.76
N ARG A 184 14.34 -12.77 1.00
CA ARG A 184 14.97 -13.56 -0.06
C ARG A 184 13.90 -14.28 -0.87
N ARG A 185 14.11 -14.40 -2.20
CA ARG A 185 13.13 -15.05 -3.10
C ARG A 185 11.74 -14.38 -3.07
N TRP A 186 11.72 -13.08 -2.76
CA TRP A 186 10.51 -12.27 -2.89
C TRP A 186 10.05 -12.12 -4.34
N PRO A 187 10.86 -11.63 -5.29
CA PRO A 187 10.49 -11.61 -6.69
C PRO A 187 10.63 -13.01 -7.29
N PHE A 188 9.82 -13.30 -8.31
CA PHE A 188 9.94 -14.51 -9.11
C PHE A 188 11.20 -14.41 -9.96
N HIS A 189 12.30 -15.03 -9.50
CA HIS A 189 13.61 -14.87 -10.14
C HIS A 189 14.38 -16.18 -10.36
N TRP A 190 13.67 -17.30 -10.59
CA TRP A 190 14.38 -18.55 -10.90
C TRP A 190 15.30 -18.42 -12.13
N ARG A 191 14.98 -17.49 -13.06
CA ARG A 191 15.68 -17.25 -14.33
C ARG A 191 17.00 -16.43 -14.22
N LEU A 192 17.45 -16.09 -13.01
CA LEU A 192 18.77 -15.44 -12.80
C LEU A 192 19.89 -16.43 -12.45
N GLU A 193 19.54 -17.70 -12.22
CA GLU A 193 20.52 -18.77 -12.09
C GLU A 193 21.00 -19.16 -13.49
N PRO A 194 22.32 -19.14 -13.77
CA PRO A 194 22.87 -19.38 -15.12
C PRO A 194 22.53 -20.76 -15.71
N ASN A 195 22.00 -21.69 -14.92
CA ASN A 195 21.64 -23.05 -15.32
C ASN A 195 20.15 -23.38 -15.18
N ALA A 196 19.28 -22.41 -14.90
CA ALA A 196 17.87 -22.73 -14.78
C ALA A 196 17.24 -22.89 -16.16
N GLY A 197 16.94 -24.14 -16.53
CA GLY A 197 16.22 -24.48 -17.77
C GLY A 197 14.83 -23.82 -17.83
N GLU A 198 14.17 -23.85 -18.98
CA GLU A 198 12.93 -23.09 -19.25
C GLU A 198 11.75 -23.36 -18.29
N ASN A 199 11.82 -24.44 -17.52
CA ASN A 199 10.84 -24.83 -16.53
C ASN A 199 11.37 -24.65 -15.10
N PRO A 200 10.55 -24.12 -14.16
CA PRO A 200 10.93 -24.07 -12.75
C PRO A 200 11.20 -25.50 -12.24
N PRO A 201 12.24 -25.72 -11.42
CA PRO A 201 12.53 -27.06 -10.91
C PRO A 201 11.33 -27.59 -10.11
N PRO A 202 11.01 -28.89 -10.18
CA PRO A 202 10.01 -29.51 -9.32
C PRO A 202 10.35 -29.22 -7.85
N GLY A 203 9.42 -28.64 -7.10
CA GLY A 203 9.66 -28.21 -5.72
C GLY A 203 10.32 -26.84 -5.57
N ALA A 204 10.39 -26.02 -6.62
CA ALA A 204 10.77 -24.62 -6.49
C ALA A 204 9.90 -23.94 -5.41
N PRO A 205 10.50 -23.36 -4.34
CA PRO A 205 9.73 -22.76 -3.27
C PRO A 205 8.87 -21.64 -3.86
N GLU A 206 7.57 -21.68 -3.57
CA GLU A 206 6.60 -20.72 -4.08
C GLU A 206 7.06 -19.28 -3.82
N CYS A 207 7.09 -18.46 -4.87
CA CYS A 207 7.49 -17.05 -4.78
C CYS A 207 6.66 -16.31 -3.72
N GLY A 208 7.33 -15.57 -2.84
CA GLY A 208 6.65 -14.74 -1.85
C GLY A 208 5.65 -13.75 -2.47
N CYS A 209 6.02 -13.21 -3.63
CA CYS A 209 5.16 -12.38 -4.45
C CYS A 209 3.83 -13.06 -4.82
N LEU A 210 3.86 -14.34 -5.19
CA LEU A 210 2.68 -15.08 -5.65
C LEU A 210 1.78 -15.47 -4.47
N ARG A 211 2.36 -15.85 -3.33
CA ARG A 211 1.60 -16.13 -2.11
C ARG A 211 0.84 -14.90 -1.63
N VAL A 212 1.50 -13.75 -1.56
CA VAL A 212 0.83 -12.50 -1.18
C VAL A 212 -0.16 -12.04 -2.24
N ALA A 213 0.14 -12.23 -3.53
CA ALA A 213 -0.80 -11.94 -4.60
C ALA A 213 -2.08 -12.77 -4.46
N ALA A 214 -1.94 -14.09 -4.25
CA ALA A 214 -3.06 -15.00 -4.07
C ALA A 214 -3.87 -14.63 -2.81
N TYR A 215 -3.22 -14.36 -1.69
CA TYR A 215 -3.88 -13.92 -0.46
C TYR A 215 -4.72 -12.65 -0.69
N LEU A 216 -4.12 -11.61 -1.29
CA LEU A 216 -4.84 -10.36 -1.57
C LEU A 216 -5.96 -10.55 -2.59
N ALA A 217 -5.77 -11.42 -3.60
CA ALA A 217 -6.79 -11.73 -4.59
C ALA A 217 -8.04 -12.38 -3.96
N THR A 218 -7.89 -13.13 -2.87
CA THR A 218 -9.02 -13.70 -2.12
C THR A 218 -9.61 -12.69 -1.13
N VAL A 219 -8.75 -12.04 -0.33
CA VAL A 219 -9.20 -11.19 0.79
C VAL A 219 -9.84 -9.90 0.31
N ILE A 220 -9.26 -9.21 -0.68
CA ILE A 220 -9.74 -7.87 -1.07
C ILE A 220 -11.15 -7.90 -1.68
N PRO A 221 -11.51 -8.84 -2.57
CA PRO A 221 -12.89 -8.96 -3.06
C PRO A 221 -13.89 -9.33 -1.95
N ALA A 222 -13.56 -10.29 -1.10
CA ALA A 222 -14.41 -10.70 0.02
C ALA A 222 -14.64 -9.54 1.00
N ARG A 223 -13.58 -8.81 1.34
CA ARG A 223 -13.66 -7.55 2.09
C ARG A 223 -14.56 -6.54 1.40
N ALA A 224 -14.42 -6.34 0.09
CA ALA A 224 -15.22 -5.38 -0.65
C ALA A 224 -16.72 -5.69 -0.58
N ALA A 225 -17.12 -6.97 -0.52
CA ALA A 225 -18.51 -7.38 -0.32
C ALA A 225 -19.05 -6.94 1.05
N ILE A 226 -18.29 -7.17 2.14
CA ILE A 226 -18.62 -6.71 3.49
C ILE A 226 -18.80 -5.18 3.50
N ILE A 227 -17.84 -4.44 2.95
CA ILE A 227 -17.89 -2.98 2.88
C ILE A 227 -19.11 -2.50 2.10
N ARG A 228 -19.49 -3.19 1.02
CA ARG A 228 -20.63 -2.81 0.18
C ARG A 228 -21.95 -2.95 0.94
N ALA A 229 -22.09 -3.97 1.78
CA ALA A 229 -23.26 -4.16 2.65
C ALA A 229 -23.39 -3.06 3.73
N LEU A 230 -22.29 -2.40 4.08
CA LEU A 230 -22.25 -1.33 5.08
C LEU A 230 -22.50 0.07 4.51
N ARG A 231 -22.59 0.21 3.19
CA ARG A 231 -22.84 1.52 2.57
C ARG A 231 -24.27 1.92 2.86
N THR A 232 -24.43 3.11 3.42
CA THR A 232 -25.74 3.73 3.53
C THR A 232 -26.32 3.93 2.12
N PRO A 233 -27.57 3.50 1.87
CA PRO A 233 -28.22 3.80 0.61
C PRO A 233 -28.29 5.32 0.45
N VAL A 234 -27.88 5.80 -0.73
CA VAL A 234 -27.97 7.20 -1.13
C VAL A 234 -29.45 7.55 -1.15
N GLY A 235 -29.97 8.14 -0.07
CA GLY A 235 -31.39 8.52 0.05
C GLY A 235 -32.03 8.34 1.44
N ALA A 236 -31.43 7.56 2.36
CA ALA A 236 -32.07 7.30 3.66
C ALA A 236 -31.80 8.35 4.76
N ALA A 237 -30.85 9.27 4.55
CA ALA A 237 -30.43 10.25 5.56
C ALA A 237 -31.25 11.56 5.57
N GLY A 238 -32.53 11.50 5.16
CA GLY A 238 -33.40 12.68 5.07
C GLY A 238 -34.71 12.61 5.85
N ARG A 239 -34.97 11.56 6.64
CA ARG A 239 -36.29 11.37 7.26
C ARG A 239 -36.27 10.58 8.56
N ALA A 240 -35.54 11.07 9.58
CA ALA A 240 -35.77 10.69 10.97
C ALA A 240 -35.01 11.67 11.87
N ASP A 241 -35.71 12.72 12.32
CA ASP A 241 -35.62 13.31 13.67
C ASP A 241 -36.31 14.69 13.68
N VAL A 242 -37.63 14.69 13.56
CA VAL A 242 -38.50 15.76 14.10
C VAL A 242 -39.82 15.12 14.53
N THR A 243 -39.81 14.52 15.72
CA THR A 243 -40.97 14.15 16.57
C THR A 243 -40.33 13.57 17.83
N ASN A 244 -40.58 13.95 19.07
CA ASN A 244 -41.63 14.73 19.68
C ASN A 244 -41.17 14.94 21.13
N SER A 245 -41.08 16.18 21.63
CA SER A 245 -41.01 16.46 23.07
C SER A 245 -41.50 17.88 23.34
N SER A 246 -42.81 18.07 23.18
CA SER A 246 -43.55 19.13 23.86
C SER A 246 -44.39 18.51 24.98
N GLU A 247 -44.45 19.23 26.09
CA GLU A 247 -45.51 19.25 27.10
C GLU A 247 -45.57 18.13 28.16
N SER A 248 -45.14 18.50 29.37
CA SER A 248 -45.97 18.29 30.55
C SER A 248 -45.72 19.43 31.57
N GLN A 249 -46.74 20.27 31.70
CA GLN A 249 -47.00 21.31 32.71
C GLN A 249 -47.00 20.70 34.12
N SER A 250 -46.37 21.34 35.11
CA SER A 250 -46.97 22.19 36.16
C SER A 250 -48.21 21.61 36.87
N SER A 251 -48.01 21.13 38.09
CA SER A 251 -48.83 21.39 39.29
C SER A 251 -48.29 20.50 40.40
N ASP A 252 -47.89 21.08 41.53
CA ASP A 252 -48.50 20.77 42.82
C ASP A 252 -47.94 21.69 43.91
N GLU A 253 -48.88 22.10 44.75
CA GLU A 253 -48.79 22.93 45.95
C GLU A 253 -47.94 22.30 47.06
#